data_AF-A0A252DMG7-F1
#
_entry.id   AF-A0A252DMG7-F1
#
_cell.length_a   1.000
_cell.length_b   1.000
_cell.length_c   1.000
_cell.angle_alpha   90.00
_cell.angle_beta   90.00
_cell.angle_gamma   90.00
#
_symmetry.space_group_name_H-M   'P 1'
#
loop_
_entity.id
_entity.type
_entity.pdbx_description
1 polymer ?
#
loop_
_entity_poly.entity_id
_entity_poly.type
_entity_poly.pdbx_seq_one_letter_code
_entity_poly.pdbx_strand_id
1 'polypeptide(L)'
;MNLTLAQVFGTGASQTATTVTIQKSGLVGLTPNANNRAEEIFAAIIKTATQNFEGYLTDPSGNAVLSPNQMSVDYDNSVLYDVAGLHQWQTAIFNNKCRFTFLLDSYSTYAN
;
A
#
# COMPACT_ATOMS: atom_id res chain seq x y z
N MET A 1 -11.47 -6.53 -5.23
CA MET A 1 -12.22 -6.17 -4.01
C MET A 1 -11.93 -4.71 -3.71
N ASN A 2 -12.90 -3.85 -3.38
CA ASN A 2 -12.58 -2.44 -3.15
C ASN A 2 -12.01 -2.26 -1.74
N LEU A 3 -10.70 -1.99 -1.61
CA LEU A 3 -10.08 -1.71 -0.31
C LEU A 3 -10.55 -0.36 0.22
N THR A 4 -10.77 -0.29 1.52
CA THR A 4 -11.04 0.98 2.21
C THR A 4 -9.76 1.83 2.30
N LEU A 5 -9.92 3.15 2.40
CA LEU A 5 -8.79 4.08 2.55
C LEU A 5 -7.90 3.72 3.76
N ALA A 6 -8.51 3.27 4.86
CA ALA A 6 -7.80 2.85 6.06
C ALA A 6 -7.06 1.51 5.89
N GLN A 7 -7.53 0.62 5.01
CA GLN A 7 -6.79 -0.61 4.69
C GLN A 7 -5.55 -0.30 3.85
N VAL A 8 -5.61 0.67 2.94
CA VAL A 8 -4.46 1.02 2.09
C VAL A 8 -3.45 1.89 2.83
N PHE A 9 -3.89 2.95 3.52
CA PHE A 9 -3.01 3.97 4.12
C PHE A 9 -2.94 3.92 5.65
N GLY A 10 -3.54 2.90 6.26
CA GLY A 10 -3.55 2.69 7.70
C GLY A 10 -4.68 3.40 8.43
N THR A 11 -4.85 3.03 9.71
CA THR A 11 -5.88 3.57 10.59
C THR A 11 -5.81 5.09 10.68
N GLY A 12 -6.98 5.74 10.59
CA GLY A 12 -7.10 7.20 10.65
C GLY A 12 -6.96 7.91 9.30
N ALA A 13 -6.70 7.17 8.21
CA ALA A 13 -6.85 7.71 6.87
C ALA A 13 -8.32 8.06 6.61
N SER A 14 -8.58 9.27 6.14
CA SER A 14 -9.93 9.73 5.81
C SER A 14 -9.93 10.59 4.55
N GLN A 15 -11.08 10.66 3.89
CA GLN A 15 -11.27 11.55 2.76
C GLN A 15 -12.60 12.28 2.88
N THR A 16 -12.61 13.50 2.38
CA THR A 16 -13.80 14.33 2.18
C THR A 16 -13.94 14.64 0.69
N ALA A 17 -14.92 15.47 0.31
CA ALA A 17 -15.09 15.89 -1.07
C ALA A 17 -13.86 16.61 -1.67
N THR A 18 -13.00 17.21 -0.85
CA THR A 18 -11.89 18.07 -1.31
C THR A 18 -10.53 17.70 -0.72
N THR A 19 -10.48 16.82 0.27
CA THR A 19 -9.25 16.55 1.04
C THR A 19 -9.09 15.06 1.32
N VAL A 20 -7.89 14.54 1.10
CA VAL A 20 -7.46 13.23 1.60
C VAL A 20 -6.45 13.46 2.72
N THR A 21 -6.71 12.88 3.89
CA THR A 21 -5.83 12.93 5.05
C THR A 21 -5.26 11.56 5.32
N ILE A 22 -3.94 11.44 5.29
CA ILE A 22 -3.21 10.24 5.69
C ILE A 22 -2.36 10.59 6.91
N GLN A 23 -2.57 9.87 8.01
CA GLN A 23 -1.77 10.09 9.21
C GLN A 23 -0.36 9.51 9.03
N LYS A 24 0.68 10.25 9.44
CA LYS A 24 2.06 9.76 9.38
C LYS A 24 2.29 8.47 10.16
N SER A 25 1.51 8.24 11.23
CA SER A 25 1.51 6.99 12.02
C SER A 25 0.98 5.78 11.26
N GLY A 26 0.16 5.99 10.23
CA GLY A 26 -0.32 4.91 9.35
C GLY A 26 0.68 4.53 8.26
N LEU A 27 1.71 5.35 8.03
CA LEU A 27 2.70 5.14 6.97
C LEU A 27 3.91 4.36 7.46
N VAL A 28 4.21 3.27 6.77
CA VAL A 28 5.34 2.38 7.10
C VAL A 28 6.67 3.04 6.77
N GLY A 29 7.56 3.09 7.77
CA GLY A 29 8.93 3.58 7.60
C GLY A 29 9.13 5.07 7.91
N LEU A 30 8.10 5.77 8.40
CA LEU A 30 8.24 7.11 8.97
C LEU A 30 8.32 7.05 10.49
N THR A 31 9.01 8.03 11.08
CA THR A 31 8.87 8.36 12.49
C THR A 31 7.85 9.49 12.60
N PRO A 32 6.62 9.26 13.09
CA PRO A 32 5.53 10.23 12.99
C PRO A 32 5.82 11.58 13.67
N ASN A 33 6.62 11.57 14.73
CA ASN A 33 6.98 12.79 15.47
C ASN A 33 8.17 13.55 14.85
N ALA A 34 8.81 13.00 13.82
CA ALA A 34 9.89 13.68 13.12
C ALA A 34 9.36 14.67 12.06
N ASN A 35 10.20 15.65 11.72
CA ASN A 35 9.97 16.50 10.55
C ASN A 35 10.48 15.75 9.30
N ASN A 36 9.59 15.02 8.64
CA ASN A 36 9.92 14.23 7.46
C ASN A 36 9.99 15.10 6.22
N ARG A 37 10.98 14.84 5.37
CA ARG A 37 11.10 15.50 4.06
C ARG A 37 10.01 15.00 3.12
N ALA A 38 9.69 15.80 2.11
CA ALA A 38 8.66 15.45 1.13
C ALA A 38 8.93 14.09 0.46
N GLU A 39 10.19 13.81 0.14
CA GLU A 39 10.62 12.56 -0.48
C GLU A 39 10.43 11.36 0.45
N GLU A 40 10.64 11.55 1.76
CA GLU A 40 10.43 10.50 2.76
C GLU A 40 8.94 10.19 2.88
N ILE A 41 8.09 11.23 2.88
CA ILE A 41 6.63 11.08 2.91
C ILE A 41 6.15 10.34 1.66
N PHE A 42 6.61 10.75 0.48
CA PHE A 42 6.24 10.10 -0.77
C PHE A 42 6.65 8.63 -0.81
N ALA A 43 7.91 8.33 -0.44
CA ALA A 43 8.40 6.96 -0.38
C ALA A 43 7.61 6.09 0.61
N ALA A 44 7.21 6.65 1.76
CA ALA A 44 6.40 5.94 2.74
C ALA A 44 4.97 5.69 2.26
N ILE A 45 4.36 6.62 1.53
CA ILE A 45 3.03 6.42 0.90
C ILE A 45 3.11 5.26 -0.09
N ILE A 46 4.07 5.28 -1.01
CA ILE A 46 4.28 4.21 -2.00
C ILE A 46 4.47 2.88 -1.30
N LYS A 47 5.41 2.81 -0.35
CA LYS A 47 5.72 1.58 0.37
C LYS A 47 4.49 1.02 1.10
N THR A 48 3.73 1.88 1.77
CA THR A 48 2.53 1.48 2.52
C THR A 48 1.46 0.96 1.57
N ALA A 49 1.22 1.65 0.45
CA ALA A 49 0.27 1.21 -0.56
C ALA A 49 0.64 -0.15 -1.15
N THR A 50 1.92 -0.37 -1.52
CA THR A 50 2.38 -1.69 -2.02
C THR A 50 2.15 -2.80 -1.01
N GLN A 51 2.49 -2.56 0.27
CA GLN A 51 2.33 -3.58 1.31
C GLN A 51 0.88 -3.98 1.59
N ASN A 52 -0.07 -3.09 1.26
CA ASN A 52 -1.48 -3.28 1.58
C ASN A 52 -2.36 -3.53 0.35
N PHE A 53 -1.82 -3.45 -0.87
CA PHE A 53 -2.57 -3.77 -2.10
C PHE A 53 -2.72 -5.26 -2.34
N GLU A 54 -1.78 -6.05 -1.84
CA GLU A 54 -1.75 -7.50 -1.91
C GLU A 54 -1.66 -8.07 -0.50
N GLY A 55 -2.42 -9.12 -0.22
CA GLY A 55 -2.39 -9.76 1.09
C GLY A 55 -3.46 -10.82 1.24
N TYR A 56 -3.66 -11.29 2.47
CA TYR A 56 -4.71 -12.25 2.81
C TYR A 56 -5.78 -11.61 3.69
N LEU A 57 -7.01 -12.07 3.53
CA LEU A 57 -8.12 -11.65 4.37
C LEU A 57 -7.88 -12.13 5.81
N THR A 58 -8.13 -11.26 6.78
CA THR A 58 -8.08 -11.59 8.20
C THR A 58 -9.43 -11.31 8.86
N ASP A 59 -9.79 -12.14 9.83
CA ASP A 59 -10.97 -11.95 10.67
C ASP A 59 -10.74 -10.80 11.68
N PRO A 60 -11.79 -10.34 12.41
CA PRO A 60 -11.63 -9.29 13.43
C PRO A 60 -10.68 -9.62 14.58
N SER A 61 -10.27 -10.87 14.73
CA SER A 61 -9.29 -11.33 15.74
C SER A 61 -7.88 -11.44 15.17
N GLY A 62 -7.68 -11.12 13.88
CA GLY A 62 -6.40 -11.17 13.18
C GLY A 62 -6.03 -12.54 12.59
N ASN A 63 -6.92 -13.54 12.64
CA ASN A 63 -6.65 -14.84 12.03
C ASN A 63 -6.89 -14.78 10.52
N ALA A 64 -6.07 -15.48 9.74
CA ALA A 64 -6.29 -15.59 8.30
C ALA A 64 -7.63 -16.28 8.00
N VAL A 65 -8.42 -15.70 7.10
CA VAL A 65 -9.63 -16.33 6.58
C VAL A 65 -9.17 -17.42 5.62
N LEU A 66 -9.53 -18.66 5.95
CA LEU A 66 -9.15 -19.83 5.16
C LEU A 66 -10.27 -20.23 4.19
N SER A 67 -9.87 -20.63 2.99
CA SER A 67 -10.70 -21.32 2.02
C SER A 67 -11.05 -22.74 2.50
N PRO A 68 -12.01 -23.44 1.85
CA PRO A 68 -12.36 -24.82 2.19
C PRO A 68 -11.19 -25.82 2.14
N ASN A 69 -10.11 -25.51 1.41
CA ASN A 69 -8.88 -26.30 1.34
C ASN A 69 -7.76 -25.80 2.29
N GLN A 70 -8.10 -25.02 3.32
CA GLN A 70 -7.17 -24.49 4.32
C GLN A 70 -6.07 -23.58 3.77
N MET A 71 -6.30 -22.91 2.64
CA MET A 71 -5.39 -21.88 2.14
C MET A 71 -5.91 -20.50 2.54
N SER A 72 -5.02 -19.55 2.78
CA SER A 72 -5.43 -18.16 2.96
C SER A 72 -6.20 -17.67 1.73
N VAL A 73 -7.28 -16.95 1.96
CA VAL A 73 -7.98 -16.24 0.89
C VAL A 73 -7.22 -14.95 0.61
N ASP A 74 -6.49 -14.94 -0.50
CA ASP A 74 -5.68 -13.81 -0.92
C ASP A 74 -6.52 -12.78 -1.69
N TYR A 75 -6.09 -11.53 -1.64
CA TYR A 75 -6.56 -10.44 -2.49
C TYR A 75 -5.36 -9.77 -3.16
N ASP A 76 -5.58 -9.36 -4.41
CA ASP A 76 -4.65 -8.56 -5.18
C ASP A 76 -5.46 -7.44 -5.84
N ASN A 77 -5.12 -6.19 -5.50
CA ASN A 77 -5.75 -5.00 -6.04
C ASN A 77 -4.78 -4.15 -6.87
N SER A 78 -3.61 -4.69 -7.24
CA SER A 78 -2.62 -4.01 -8.09
C SER A 78 -3.18 -3.62 -9.46
N VAL A 79 -4.23 -4.31 -9.93
CA VAL A 79 -4.86 -4.11 -11.26
C VAL A 79 -6.17 -3.31 -11.19
N LEU A 80 -6.67 -2.94 -10.01
CA LEU A 80 -8.00 -2.32 -9.88
C LEU A 80 -8.10 -0.85 -10.29
N TYR A 81 -6.97 -0.17 -10.46
CA TYR A 81 -6.95 1.23 -10.89
C TYR A 81 -6.35 1.30 -12.29
N ASP A 82 -7.21 1.61 -13.26
CA ASP A 82 -7.03 1.56 -14.72
C ASP A 82 -5.86 2.42 -15.29
N VAL A 83 -4.97 2.92 -14.43
CA VAL A 83 -3.98 3.94 -14.80
C VAL A 83 -2.66 3.82 -14.02
N ALA A 84 -2.49 2.97 -13.00
CA ALA A 84 -1.16 2.81 -12.39
C ALA A 84 -0.97 1.47 -11.65
N GLY A 85 -0.06 0.63 -12.16
CA GLY A 85 0.49 -0.53 -11.46
C GLY A 85 1.69 -0.10 -10.62
N LEU A 86 1.71 -0.48 -9.34
CA LEU A 86 2.85 -0.27 -8.46
C LEU A 86 3.43 -1.61 -8.05
N HIS A 87 4.56 -1.97 -8.64
CA HIS A 87 5.20 -3.26 -8.44
C HIS A 87 6.48 -3.11 -7.66
N GLN A 88 6.69 -3.98 -6.68
CA GLN A 88 8.00 -4.09 -6.05
C GLN A 88 8.95 -4.82 -7.01
N TRP A 89 9.95 -4.11 -7.52
CA TRP A 89 10.93 -4.67 -8.46
C TRP A 89 11.96 -5.54 -7.74
N GLN A 90 12.59 -5.00 -6.69
CA GLN A 90 13.63 -5.72 -5.94
C GLN A 90 13.77 -5.17 -4.52
N THR A 91 13.98 -6.08 -3.58
CA THR A 91 14.49 -5.78 -2.24
C THR A 91 15.98 -6.10 -2.19
N ALA A 92 16.79 -5.13 -1.76
CA ALA A 92 18.23 -5.33 -1.59
C ALA A 92 18.69 -4.78 -0.24
N ILE A 93 19.62 -5.47 0.42
CA ILE A 93 20.30 -4.94 1.59
C ILE A 93 21.48 -4.09 1.10
N PHE A 94 21.49 -2.81 1.47
CA PHE A 94 22.55 -1.87 1.13
C PHE A 94 22.92 -1.04 2.36
N ASN A 95 24.19 -1.04 2.77
CA ASN A 95 24.69 -0.32 3.95
C ASN A 95 23.87 -0.57 5.23
N ASN A 96 23.58 -1.84 5.53
CA ASN A 96 22.76 -2.26 6.67
C ASN A 96 21.34 -1.66 6.68
N LYS A 97 20.83 -1.24 5.51
CA LYS A 97 19.47 -0.75 5.30
C LYS A 97 18.80 -1.57 4.21
N CYS A 98 17.49 -1.75 4.34
CA CYS A 98 16.69 -2.37 3.30
C CYS A 98 16.32 -1.31 2.25
N ARG A 99 16.78 -1.48 1.00
CA ARG A 99 16.39 -0.69 -0.17
C ARG A 99 15.24 -1.41 -0.87
N PHE A 100 14.09 -0.74 -0.92
CA PHE A 100 12.96 -1.15 -1.73
C PHE A 100 13.00 -0.38 -3.05
N THR A 101 12.98 -1.11 -4.16
CA THR A 101 12.89 -0.52 -5.50
C THR A 101 11.52 -0.84 -6.05
N PHE A 102 10.83 0.17 -6.57
CA PHE A 102 9.49 0.04 -7.11
C PHE A 102 9.48 0.44 -8.58
N LEU A 103 8.71 -0.29 -9.38
CA LEU A 103 8.30 0.09 -10.72
C LEU A 103 6.90 0.69 -10.60
N LEU A 104 6.71 1.90 -11.11
CA LEU A 104 5.40 2.48 -11.32
C LEU A 104 5.16 2.48 -12.83
N ASP A 105 4.25 1.65 -13.29
CA ASP A 105 3.76 1.68 -14.67
C ASP A 105 2.37 2.27 -14.70
N SER A 106 2.04 2.95 -15.80
CA SER A 106 0.76 3.58 -16.02
C SER A 106 0.30 3.24 -17.42
N TYR A 107 -0.89 2.67 -17.54
CA TYR A 107 -1.52 2.40 -18.82
C TYR A 107 -2.49 3.54 -19.13
N SER A 108 -2.46 4.06 -20.35
CA SER A 108 -3.57 4.85 -20.89
C SER A 108 -4.24 4.02 -21.98
N THR A 109 -5.56 3.99 -21.99
CA THR A 109 -6.28 3.57 -23.19
C THR A 109 -5.95 4.54 -24.31
N TYR A 110 -5.55 4.03 -25.48
CA TYR A 110 -5.46 4.87 -26.67
C TYR A 110 -6.85 5.47 -26.91
N ALA A 111 -6.95 6.80 -26.86
CA ALA A 111 -8.15 7.48 -27.32
C ALA A 111 -8.35 7.12 -28.81
N ASN A 112 -9.48 6.50 -29.13
CA ASN A 112 -9.96 6.37 -30.51
C ASN A 112 -10.34 7.74 -31.07
#